data_AF-A0AAF1ALS2-F1
#
_entry.id   AF-A0AAF1ALS2-F1
#
_cell.length_a   1.000
_cell.length_b   1.000
_cell.length_c   1.000
_cell.angle_alpha   90.00
_cell.angle_beta   90.00
_cell.angle_gamma   90.00
#
_symmetry.space_group_name_H-M   'P 1'
#
loop_
_entity.id
_entity.type
_entity.pdbx_description
1 polymer ?
#
loop_
_entity_poly.entity_id
_entity_poly.type
_entity_poly.pdbx_seq_one_letter_code
_entity_poly.pdbx_strand_id
1 'polypeptide(L)'
;MASIIFPVSTLINFQRFTTCKPKAATACKSVITSAAETTKLPVPAEPIVRRSANYKPCLYDNNFLQSMKTEFKGEAVDARASELKEEVRMIFNNVAGPLEQLELIDQLQRVGVDYHYRDEINRALKSIHQNAETWEKDLHATALEFRLLRQHGHYISPEGFNKFTENGSFNKSIHSDVRGLLSLYEASYFSIQGESLMEEAWSFTSKLLKDCLKNINDLNLQMQVRHALELPLQWRIPRFDVKWNIDMYQRSGHVVVPAVLLEFAKLDFNIRQASNQEELKDLSRWWSRLDMGEKLPFARDRLVMSYLWSLAIAGEPHHKYGREVLTKIIELIGVYDDVYDIYGTLDELELFTDVTKRWDVNALNELPDYMKLCFLSLNNLVNDTTYDILKDQNVDVLTNQRKWYNDLFERYIVEARWYYTGYQPTLEEYLRNGFVSIGGPAVMLYAYIGTADPIRKEELEFIEDFPDIVRLACEVFRLSDDYGTTSDEQARGDVPSSVMCYMSDAGVSEEVSREHIMNLIREKWSQINKLRFSEKGNGPLSWRFVDTMLNLVRSGHCLYNAGEDGFSVEDVVAKESLVSLLVEPIPL
;
A
#
# COMPACT_ATOMS: atom_id res chain seq x y z
N MET A 1 -40.38 -11.83 14.46
CA MET A 1 -41.68 -11.29 14.93
C MET A 1 -41.63 -9.78 14.76
N ALA A 2 -42.66 -9.21 14.13
CA ALA A 2 -42.97 -7.79 13.98
C ALA A 2 -42.06 -6.92 13.06
N SER A 3 -42.33 -7.02 11.76
CA SER A 3 -42.20 -5.93 10.79
C SER A 3 -43.21 -4.82 11.09
N ILE A 4 -42.80 -3.56 10.96
CA ILE A 4 -43.73 -2.40 11.00
C ILE A 4 -43.77 -1.79 9.59
N ILE A 5 -44.94 -1.98 8.97
CA ILE A 5 -45.43 -1.30 7.77
C ILE A 5 -46.26 -0.12 8.27
N PHE A 6 -46.15 1.05 7.62
CA PHE A 6 -47.24 2.03 7.59
C PHE A 6 -47.61 2.39 6.16
N PRO A 7 -48.90 2.65 5.86
CA PRO A 7 -49.44 2.49 4.51
C PRO A 7 -50.11 3.75 3.91
N VAL A 8 -50.47 3.61 2.63
CA VAL A 8 -51.67 4.16 1.95
C VAL A 8 -51.63 5.59 1.37
N SER A 9 -51.47 5.62 0.05
CA SER A 9 -52.31 6.20 -1.03
C SER A 9 -52.64 7.70 -1.09
N THR A 10 -52.58 8.27 -2.30
CA THR A 10 -53.80 8.51 -3.10
C THR A 10 -53.48 8.78 -4.58
N LEU A 11 -54.32 8.18 -5.44
CA LEU A 11 -54.43 8.36 -6.89
C LEU A 11 -55.10 9.69 -7.25
N ILE A 12 -54.67 10.34 -8.33
CA ILE A 12 -55.56 11.14 -9.18
C ILE A 12 -55.24 10.85 -10.66
N ASN A 13 -56.19 10.19 -11.33
CA ASN A 13 -56.32 10.11 -12.79
C ASN A 13 -57.01 11.37 -13.31
N PHE A 14 -56.60 11.90 -14.46
CA PHE A 14 -57.52 12.60 -15.37
C PHE A 14 -57.23 12.27 -16.84
N GLN A 15 -58.30 11.91 -17.55
CA GLN A 15 -58.34 11.50 -18.95
C GLN A 15 -58.46 12.69 -19.93
N ARG A 16 -57.86 12.47 -21.11
CA ARG A 16 -58.14 12.95 -22.49
C ARG A 16 -59.33 13.90 -22.76
N PHE A 17 -59.13 14.83 -23.71
CA PHE A 17 -60.00 15.19 -24.85
C PHE A 17 -59.17 15.99 -25.90
N THR A 18 -58.85 15.45 -27.10
CA THR A 18 -59.49 15.54 -28.44
C THR A 18 -58.85 16.52 -29.45
N THR A 19 -58.33 15.92 -30.53
CA THR A 19 -58.44 16.23 -31.98
C THR A 19 -58.62 17.68 -32.48
N CYS A 20 -57.72 18.11 -33.38
CA CYS A 20 -58.08 18.96 -34.51
C CYS A 20 -57.05 18.89 -35.68
N LYS A 21 -57.54 18.55 -36.88
CA LYS A 21 -57.01 18.81 -38.24
C LYS A 21 -58.26 18.89 -39.16
N PRO A 22 -58.23 19.40 -40.42
CA PRO A 22 -57.17 20.08 -41.18
C PRO A 22 -57.68 21.36 -41.91
N LYS A 23 -56.79 22.10 -42.61
CA LYS A 23 -57.15 22.77 -43.88
C LYS A 23 -55.98 22.70 -44.88
N ALA A 24 -56.35 22.39 -46.12
CA ALA A 24 -55.48 22.18 -47.27
C ALA A 24 -55.10 23.49 -47.97
N ALA A 25 -53.94 23.49 -48.63
CA ALA A 25 -53.64 24.38 -49.74
C ALA A 25 -52.72 23.67 -50.76
N THR A 26 -52.90 24.05 -52.01
CA THR A 26 -52.72 23.31 -53.26
C THR A 26 -51.26 23.23 -53.75
N ALA A 27 -51.01 22.18 -54.54
CA ALA A 27 -49.76 21.77 -55.16
C ALA A 27 -49.10 22.78 -56.11
N CYS A 28 -47.79 22.67 -56.26
CA CYS A 28 -47.09 22.89 -57.52
C CYS A 28 -46.00 21.83 -57.69
N LYS A 29 -46.10 21.04 -58.78
CA LYS A 29 -45.19 19.95 -59.13
C LYS A 29 -43.89 20.50 -59.71
N SER A 30 -42.74 20.03 -59.23
CA SER A 30 -41.50 20.01 -60.00
C SER A 30 -40.88 18.62 -59.90
N VAL A 31 -40.82 17.93 -61.04
CA VAL A 31 -40.15 16.64 -61.21
C VAL A 31 -38.65 16.91 -61.24
N ILE A 32 -37.93 16.40 -60.24
CA ILE A 32 -36.47 16.25 -60.29
C ILE A 32 -36.19 14.76 -60.14
N THR A 33 -35.81 14.14 -61.25
CA THR A 33 -35.16 12.83 -61.28
C THR A 33 -33.75 12.97 -60.71
N SER A 34 -33.49 12.46 -59.51
CA SER A 34 -32.13 12.17 -59.03
C SER A 34 -31.99 10.67 -58.77
N ALA A 35 -30.86 10.13 -59.22
CA ALA A 35 -30.53 8.72 -59.17
C ALA A 35 -30.61 8.15 -57.74
N ALA A 36 -31.10 6.91 -57.63
CA ALA A 36 -31.09 6.15 -56.40
C ALA A 36 -29.65 5.67 -56.13
N GLU A 37 -28.94 6.35 -55.24
CA GLU A 37 -27.83 5.73 -54.53
C GLU A 37 -28.41 4.76 -53.50
N THR A 38 -28.05 3.49 -53.63
CA THR A 38 -28.29 2.46 -52.63
C THR A 38 -27.45 2.78 -51.40
N THR A 39 -27.97 3.63 -50.51
CA THR A 39 -27.51 3.70 -49.13
C THR A 39 -27.72 2.34 -48.50
N LYS A 40 -26.64 1.57 -48.32
CA LYS A 40 -26.63 0.47 -47.36
C LYS A 40 -27.07 1.06 -46.03
N LEU A 41 -28.22 0.61 -45.53
CA LEU A 41 -28.64 0.87 -44.15
C LEU A 41 -27.46 0.51 -43.23
N PRO A 42 -27.08 1.36 -42.26
CA PRO A 42 -26.10 0.97 -41.26
C PRO A 42 -26.65 -0.30 -40.61
N VAL A 43 -25.89 -1.40 -40.72
CA VAL A 43 -26.13 -2.55 -39.86
C VAL A 43 -26.07 -1.99 -38.43
N PRO A 44 -27.10 -2.17 -37.60
CA PRO A 44 -27.02 -1.74 -36.21
C PRO A 44 -25.77 -2.37 -35.62
N ALA A 45 -24.84 -1.55 -35.13
CA ALA A 45 -23.68 -2.06 -34.41
C ALA A 45 -24.23 -2.98 -33.32
N GLU A 46 -23.73 -4.22 -33.28
CA GLU A 46 -24.12 -5.14 -32.21
C GLU A 46 -23.85 -4.45 -30.87
N PRO A 47 -24.79 -4.53 -29.91
CA PRO A 47 -24.59 -3.88 -28.63
C PRO A 47 -23.34 -4.45 -27.97
N ILE A 48 -22.38 -3.57 -27.66
CA ILE A 48 -21.16 -3.94 -26.95
C ILE A 48 -21.57 -4.48 -25.57
N VAL A 49 -21.34 -5.78 -25.34
CA VAL A 49 -21.57 -6.41 -24.05
C VAL A 49 -20.33 -6.19 -23.19
N ARG A 50 -20.48 -5.41 -22.11
CA ARG A 50 -19.38 -5.11 -21.18
C ARG A 50 -19.45 -6.00 -19.94
N ARG A 51 -18.29 -6.39 -19.42
CA ARG A 51 -18.21 -7.11 -18.15
C ARG A 51 -18.33 -6.11 -16.98
N SER A 52 -18.64 -6.65 -15.82
CA SER A 52 -18.62 -5.93 -14.54
C SER A 52 -18.18 -6.90 -13.46
N ALA A 53 -17.31 -6.44 -12.57
CA ALA A 53 -16.90 -7.19 -11.38
C ALA A 53 -17.94 -7.10 -10.25
N ASN A 54 -19.01 -6.30 -10.40
CA ASN A 54 -20.04 -6.05 -9.38
C ASN A 54 -19.45 -5.54 -8.05
N TYR A 55 -18.52 -4.57 -8.15
CA TYR A 55 -17.91 -3.98 -6.96
C TYR A 55 -18.95 -3.37 -6.01
N LYS A 56 -18.67 -3.50 -4.71
CA LYS A 56 -19.48 -2.84 -3.69
C LYS A 56 -19.21 -1.33 -3.69
N PRO A 57 -20.23 -0.49 -3.46
CA PRO A 57 -20.05 0.95 -3.25
C PRO A 57 -19.08 1.22 -2.10
N CYS A 58 -18.42 2.39 -2.13
CA CYS A 58 -17.59 2.84 -1.02
C CYS A 58 -18.43 2.92 0.27
N LEU A 59 -17.90 2.38 1.37
CA LEU A 59 -18.51 2.41 2.69
C LEU A 59 -18.55 3.83 3.29
N TYR A 60 -17.66 4.72 2.84
CA TYR A 60 -17.44 6.03 3.45
C TYR A 60 -17.81 7.14 2.47
N ASP A 61 -19.06 7.58 2.54
CA ASP A 61 -19.52 8.66 1.67
C ASP A 61 -18.85 10.00 2.03
N ASN A 62 -18.89 10.93 1.07
CA ASN A 62 -18.31 12.26 1.25
C ASN A 62 -18.92 13.03 2.44
N ASN A 63 -20.20 12.83 2.77
CA ASN A 63 -20.82 13.52 3.90
C ASN A 63 -20.22 13.04 5.24
N PHE A 64 -20.03 11.72 5.39
CA PHE A 64 -19.35 11.13 6.53
C PHE A 64 -17.94 11.69 6.67
N LEU A 65 -17.15 11.67 5.60
CA LEU A 65 -15.77 12.16 5.63
C LEU A 65 -15.70 13.66 5.99
N GLN A 66 -16.58 14.48 5.42
CA GLN A 66 -16.66 15.92 5.76
C GLN A 66 -17.14 16.17 7.19
N SER A 67 -17.92 15.26 7.78
CA SER A 67 -18.46 15.39 9.13
C SER A 67 -17.46 15.12 10.25
N MET A 68 -16.30 14.52 9.95
CA MET A 68 -15.31 14.14 10.96
C MET A 68 -14.86 15.37 11.79
N LYS A 69 -14.85 15.22 13.11
CA LYS A 69 -14.43 16.26 14.07
C LYS A 69 -13.40 15.68 15.01
N THR A 70 -12.54 16.56 15.51
CA THR A 70 -11.47 16.22 16.45
C THR A 70 -11.22 17.39 17.39
N GLU A 71 -10.97 17.08 18.66
CA GLU A 71 -10.60 18.03 19.70
C GLU A 71 -9.07 18.15 19.87
N PHE A 72 -8.29 17.32 19.17
CA PHE A 72 -6.83 17.24 19.29
C PHE A 72 -6.11 18.23 18.38
N LYS A 73 -6.59 19.48 18.39
CA LYS A 73 -6.03 20.60 17.64
C LYS A 73 -5.93 21.83 18.54
N GLY A 74 -4.95 22.68 18.26
CA GLY A 74 -4.82 24.00 18.88
C GLY A 74 -3.69 24.09 19.90
N GLU A 75 -3.39 25.33 20.28
CA GLU A 75 -2.15 25.70 20.98
C GLU A 75 -1.93 24.94 22.29
N ALA A 76 -2.99 24.65 23.06
CA ALA A 76 -2.86 23.94 24.33
C ALA A 76 -2.44 22.46 24.15
N VAL A 77 -2.99 21.80 23.13
CA VAL A 77 -2.64 20.42 22.77
C VAL A 77 -1.20 20.36 22.26
N ASP A 78 -0.84 21.28 21.38
CA ASP A 78 0.51 21.39 20.81
C ASP A 78 1.56 21.70 21.89
N ALA A 79 1.24 22.57 22.84
CA ALA A 79 2.10 22.88 23.98
C ALA A 79 2.35 21.65 24.85
N ARG A 80 1.29 20.90 25.21
CA ARG A 80 1.43 19.68 26.02
C ARG A 80 2.26 18.61 25.30
N ALA A 81 2.03 18.42 24.00
CA ALA A 81 2.81 17.48 23.20
C ALA A 81 4.30 17.90 23.13
N SER A 82 4.58 19.20 23.05
CA SER A 82 5.95 19.74 23.04
C SER A 82 6.67 19.53 24.38
N GLU A 83 5.98 19.71 25.51
CA GLU A 83 6.51 19.40 26.84
C GLU A 83 6.89 17.92 26.97
N LEU A 84 5.93 17.04 26.66
CA LEU A 84 6.12 15.59 26.73
C LEU A 84 7.26 15.10 25.82
N LYS A 85 7.37 15.68 24.62
CA LYS A 85 8.46 15.41 23.69
C LYS A 85 9.83 15.72 24.30
N GLU A 86 9.97 16.85 25.00
CA GLU A 86 11.23 17.21 25.65
C GLU A 86 11.51 16.32 26.87
N GLU A 87 10.48 15.95 27.64
CA GLU A 87 10.64 15.01 28.76
C GLU A 87 11.14 13.63 28.29
N VAL A 88 10.58 13.09 27.22
CA VAL A 88 11.06 11.82 26.62
C VAL A 88 12.48 11.97 26.07
N ARG A 89 12.83 13.12 25.47
CA ARG A 89 14.21 13.40 25.04
C ARG A 89 15.20 13.38 26.22
N MET A 90 14.84 13.99 27.34
CA MET A 90 15.65 13.96 28.56
C MET A 90 15.83 12.53 29.08
N ILE A 91 14.76 11.73 29.07
CA ILE A 91 14.83 10.31 29.44
C ILE A 91 15.82 9.58 28.53
N PHE A 92 15.68 9.73 27.21
CA PHE A 92 16.55 9.09 26.23
C PHE A 92 18.03 9.38 26.49
N ASN A 93 18.38 10.64 26.72
CA ASN A 93 19.75 11.07 26.97
C ASN A 93 20.33 10.55 28.29
N ASN A 94 19.49 10.15 29.25
CA ASN A 94 19.90 9.64 30.55
C ASN A 94 20.05 8.10 30.59
N VAL A 95 19.66 7.39 29.52
CA VAL A 95 19.83 5.93 29.44
C VAL A 95 21.30 5.60 29.19
N ALA A 96 21.94 4.92 30.14
CA ALA A 96 23.38 4.65 30.10
C ALA A 96 23.75 3.29 29.48
N GLY A 97 22.91 2.26 29.63
CA GLY A 97 23.22 0.91 29.20
C GLY A 97 22.81 0.64 27.74
N PRO A 98 23.59 -0.13 26.97
CA PRO A 98 23.34 -0.36 25.55
C PRO A 98 22.05 -1.14 25.29
N LEU A 99 21.70 -2.11 26.17
CA LEU A 99 20.45 -2.85 26.04
C LEU A 99 19.24 -1.96 26.30
N GLU A 100 19.28 -1.16 27.36
CA GLU A 100 18.20 -0.25 27.71
C GLU A 100 18.01 0.83 26.63
N GLN A 101 19.09 1.26 25.97
CA GLN A 101 19.01 2.14 24.81
C GLN A 101 18.32 1.45 23.62
N LEU A 102 18.70 0.21 23.30
CA LEU A 102 18.04 -0.56 22.24
C LEU A 102 16.55 -0.80 22.53
N GLU A 103 16.21 -1.15 23.77
CA GLU A 103 14.82 -1.33 24.20
C GLU A 103 14.01 -0.03 24.10
N LEU A 104 14.58 1.10 24.51
CA LEU A 104 13.92 2.40 24.37
C LEU A 104 13.72 2.77 22.90
N ILE A 105 14.72 2.55 22.04
CA ILE A 105 14.60 2.78 20.59
C ILE A 105 13.46 1.92 20.02
N ASP A 106 13.43 0.63 20.34
CA ASP A 106 12.36 -0.28 19.89
C ASP A 106 10.98 0.17 20.37
N GLN A 107 10.88 0.62 21.62
CA GLN A 107 9.62 1.15 22.18
C GLN A 107 9.16 2.41 21.46
N LEU A 108 10.06 3.37 21.21
CA LEU A 108 9.74 4.60 20.47
C LEU A 108 9.21 4.29 19.06
N GLN A 109 9.81 3.32 18.37
CA GLN A 109 9.36 2.87 17.05
C GLN A 109 7.99 2.20 17.11
N ARG A 110 7.79 1.28 18.07
CA ARG A 110 6.53 0.55 18.24
C ARG A 110 5.35 1.46 18.56
N VAL A 111 5.55 2.45 19.43
CA VAL A 111 4.49 3.42 19.78
C VAL A 111 4.40 4.58 18.79
N GLY A 112 5.22 4.58 17.73
CA GLY A 112 5.08 5.45 16.57
C GLY A 112 5.50 6.90 16.79
N VAL A 113 6.46 7.16 17.68
CA VAL A 113 6.96 8.52 18.00
C VAL A 113 8.47 8.68 17.72
N ASP A 114 9.12 7.66 17.19
CA ASP A 114 10.55 7.63 16.87
C ASP A 114 10.98 8.73 15.89
N TYR A 115 10.08 9.16 15.00
CA TYR A 115 10.33 10.24 14.06
C TYR A 115 10.67 11.59 14.73
N HIS A 116 10.33 11.76 16.02
CA HIS A 116 10.73 12.93 16.82
C HIS A 116 12.16 12.88 17.35
N TYR A 117 12.79 11.70 17.36
CA TYR A 117 14.08 11.41 18.01
C TYR A 117 15.12 10.83 17.05
N ARG A 118 14.99 11.11 15.74
CA ARG A 118 15.86 10.51 14.71
C ARG A 118 17.34 10.72 14.98
N ASP A 119 17.73 11.92 15.37
CA ASP A 119 19.15 12.24 15.55
C ASP A 119 19.71 11.52 16.79
N GLU A 120 18.92 11.44 17.86
CA GLU A 120 19.21 10.67 19.06
C GLU A 120 19.36 9.18 18.74
N ILE A 121 18.39 8.59 18.02
CA ILE A 121 18.39 7.18 17.61
C ILE A 121 19.62 6.88 16.73
N ASN A 122 19.88 7.70 15.72
CA ASN A 122 21.03 7.51 14.83
C ASN A 122 22.37 7.58 15.57
N ARG A 123 22.51 8.52 16.52
CA ARG A 123 23.73 8.61 17.36
C ARG A 123 23.89 7.38 18.26
N ALA A 124 22.81 6.94 18.91
CA ALA A 124 22.83 5.78 19.79
C ALA A 124 23.20 4.50 19.02
N LEU A 125 22.51 4.21 17.91
CA LEU A 125 22.79 3.03 17.09
C LEU A 125 24.19 3.03 16.49
N LYS A 126 24.69 4.19 16.05
CA LYS A 126 26.08 4.32 15.58
C LYS A 126 27.08 4.01 16.69
N SER A 127 26.84 4.50 17.91
CA SER A 127 27.69 4.22 19.07
C SER A 127 27.67 2.73 19.44
N ILE A 128 26.48 2.12 19.46
CA ILE A 128 26.31 0.68 19.75
C ILE A 128 27.03 -0.16 18.68
N HIS A 129 26.86 0.19 17.40
CA HIS A 129 27.52 -0.50 16.30
C HIS A 129 29.05 -0.50 16.42
N GLN A 130 29.63 0.64 16.81
CA GLN A 130 31.08 0.78 17.01
C GLN A 130 31.60 0.00 18.22
N ASN A 131 30.75 -0.30 19.18
CA ASN A 131 31.10 -0.96 20.44
C ASN A 131 30.42 -2.34 20.58
N ALA A 132 30.03 -2.97 19.47
CA ALA A 132 29.23 -4.20 19.49
C ALA A 132 29.89 -5.35 20.26
N GLU A 133 31.21 -5.46 20.31
CA GLU A 133 31.90 -6.56 21.00
C GLU A 133 32.18 -6.30 22.49
N THR A 134 31.80 -5.13 23.01
CA THR A 134 32.27 -4.64 24.32
C THR A 134 31.44 -5.09 25.53
N TRP A 135 30.32 -5.79 25.31
CA TRP A 135 29.42 -6.19 26.38
C TRP A 135 28.80 -7.58 26.15
N GLU A 136 28.53 -8.29 27.24
CA GLU A 136 27.89 -9.60 27.20
C GLU A 136 26.41 -9.47 26.87
N LYS A 137 25.94 -10.30 25.93
CA LYS A 137 24.56 -10.25 25.42
C LYS A 137 23.90 -11.61 25.57
N ASP A 138 22.69 -11.63 26.11
CA ASP A 138 21.80 -12.77 25.97
C ASP A 138 21.20 -12.85 24.55
N LEU A 139 20.28 -13.79 24.34
CA LEU A 139 19.65 -13.99 23.04
C LEU A 139 18.81 -12.79 22.62
N HIS A 140 18.03 -12.23 23.55
CA HIS A 140 17.20 -11.04 23.31
C HIS A 140 18.06 -9.85 22.88
N ALA A 141 19.09 -9.53 23.65
CA ALA A 141 19.99 -8.42 23.39
C ALA A 141 20.73 -8.57 22.05
N THR A 142 21.22 -9.77 21.74
CA THR A 142 21.91 -10.04 20.48
C THR A 142 20.96 -9.88 19.29
N ALA A 143 19.74 -10.39 19.40
CA ALA A 143 18.75 -10.31 18.33
C ALA A 143 18.19 -8.89 18.14
N LEU A 144 17.95 -8.16 19.23
CA LEU A 144 17.47 -6.79 19.20
C LEU A 144 18.49 -5.84 18.58
N GLU A 145 19.76 -5.96 18.98
CA GLU A 145 20.86 -5.21 18.38
C GLU A 145 20.99 -5.52 16.89
N PHE A 146 21.03 -6.81 16.52
CA PHE A 146 21.11 -7.23 15.12
C PHE A 146 19.99 -6.60 14.29
N ARG A 147 18.75 -6.74 14.75
CA ARG A 147 17.57 -6.21 14.06
C ARG A 147 17.64 -4.69 13.90
N LEU A 148 17.85 -3.95 14.99
CA LEU A 148 17.83 -2.48 14.94
C LEU A 148 19.00 -1.93 14.11
N LEU A 149 20.20 -2.51 14.22
CA LEU A 149 21.32 -2.11 13.36
C LEU A 149 21.01 -2.35 11.88
N ARG A 150 20.52 -3.54 11.52
CA ARG A 150 20.17 -3.86 10.13
C ARG A 150 19.04 -2.99 9.60
N GLN A 151 18.02 -2.72 10.41
CA GLN A 151 16.89 -1.86 10.07
C GLN A 151 17.34 -0.42 9.75
N HIS A 152 18.36 0.09 10.46
CA HIS A 152 18.89 1.44 10.31
C HIS A 152 20.13 1.54 9.40
N GLY A 153 20.45 0.49 8.65
CA GLY A 153 21.50 0.53 7.62
C GLY A 153 22.91 0.29 8.14
N HIS A 154 23.04 -0.18 9.38
CA HIS A 154 24.30 -0.67 9.93
C HIS A 154 24.42 -2.17 9.66
N TYR A 155 25.35 -2.54 8.78
CA TYR A 155 25.67 -3.95 8.55
C TYR A 155 26.27 -4.56 9.82
N ILE A 156 25.74 -5.69 10.28
CA ILE A 156 26.31 -6.48 11.37
C ILE A 156 26.23 -7.97 11.03
N SER A 157 27.35 -8.68 11.21
CA SER A 157 27.46 -10.11 10.89
C SER A 157 26.50 -10.95 11.75
N PRO A 158 25.84 -11.99 11.20
CA PRO A 158 25.03 -12.91 11.98
C PRO A 158 25.87 -13.83 12.89
N GLU A 159 27.20 -13.85 12.75
CA GLU A 159 28.10 -14.70 13.54
C GLU A 159 28.01 -14.47 15.06
N GLY A 160 27.49 -13.32 15.49
CA GLY A 160 27.17 -13.07 16.89
C GLY A 160 26.20 -14.10 17.49
N PHE A 161 25.41 -14.79 16.66
CA PHE A 161 24.51 -15.86 17.10
C PHE A 161 25.19 -17.22 17.28
N ASN A 162 26.43 -17.42 16.82
CA ASN A 162 27.13 -18.72 16.91
C ASN A 162 27.23 -19.25 18.35
N LYS A 163 27.31 -18.37 19.35
CA LYS A 163 27.31 -18.73 20.78
C LYS A 163 26.01 -19.38 21.27
N PHE A 164 24.92 -19.29 20.50
CA PHE A 164 23.63 -19.96 20.77
C PHE A 164 23.44 -21.23 19.94
N THR A 165 24.45 -21.64 19.17
CA THR A 165 24.41 -22.83 18.32
C THR A 165 25.30 -23.95 18.86
N GLU A 166 24.90 -25.19 18.58
CA GLU A 166 25.72 -26.39 18.77
C GLU A 166 25.71 -27.21 17.47
N ASN A 167 26.88 -27.56 16.95
CA ASN A 167 27.04 -28.28 15.66
C ASN A 167 26.34 -27.61 14.46
N GLY A 168 26.24 -26.28 14.47
CA GLY A 168 25.60 -25.50 13.39
C GLY A 168 24.07 -25.47 13.45
N SER A 169 23.46 -25.77 14.59
CA SER A 169 22.02 -25.59 14.83
C SER A 169 21.76 -24.91 16.17
N PHE A 170 20.68 -24.13 16.29
CA PHE A 170 20.32 -23.48 17.54
C PHE A 170 20.09 -24.50 18.67
N ASN A 171 20.66 -24.18 19.85
CA ASN A 171 20.68 -25.06 21.00
C ASN A 171 19.27 -25.27 21.59
N LYS A 172 18.98 -26.47 22.10
CA LYS A 172 17.74 -26.72 22.83
C LYS A 172 17.63 -25.96 24.15
N SER A 173 18.76 -25.52 24.72
CA SER A 173 18.80 -24.77 25.98
C SER A 173 18.04 -23.44 25.92
N ILE A 174 17.96 -22.81 24.75
CA ILE A 174 17.20 -21.56 24.55
C ILE A 174 15.68 -21.78 24.39
N HIS A 175 15.18 -23.02 24.45
CA HIS A 175 13.74 -23.31 24.30
C HIS A 175 12.86 -22.65 25.37
N SER A 176 13.43 -22.38 26.55
CA SER A 176 12.70 -21.76 27.65
C SER A 176 12.65 -20.23 27.58
N ASP A 177 13.52 -19.61 26.79
CA ASP A 177 13.59 -18.15 26.61
C ASP A 177 12.70 -17.69 25.45
N VAL A 178 11.39 -17.69 25.68
CA VAL A 178 10.40 -17.29 24.66
C VAL A 178 10.63 -15.84 24.20
N ARG A 179 11.09 -14.94 25.07
CA ARG A 179 11.39 -13.54 24.71
C ARG A 179 12.58 -13.45 23.77
N GLY A 180 13.67 -14.18 24.07
CA GLY A 180 14.82 -14.29 23.18
C GLY A 180 14.46 -14.93 21.84
N LEU A 181 13.65 -16.00 21.85
CA LEU A 181 13.17 -16.67 20.64
C LEU A 181 12.33 -15.75 19.75
N LEU A 182 11.40 -14.98 20.34
CA LEU A 182 10.62 -13.96 19.62
C LEU A 182 11.54 -12.90 18.99
N SER A 183 12.56 -12.47 19.73
CA SER A 183 13.50 -11.47 19.23
C SER A 183 14.34 -12.01 18.07
N LEU A 184 14.80 -13.26 18.16
CA LEU A 184 15.54 -13.94 17.09
C LEU A 184 14.66 -14.19 15.86
N TYR A 185 13.38 -14.55 16.07
CA TYR A 185 12.39 -14.67 15.00
C TYR A 185 12.29 -13.36 14.22
N GLU A 186 12.07 -12.24 14.91
CA GLU A 186 11.98 -10.92 14.27
C GLU A 186 13.29 -10.50 13.58
N ALA A 187 14.44 -10.80 14.19
CA ALA A 187 15.75 -10.54 13.61
C ALA A 187 16.00 -11.34 12.32
N SER A 188 15.45 -12.56 12.23
CA SER A 188 15.66 -13.44 11.06
C SER A 188 15.07 -12.90 9.75
N TYR A 189 14.08 -12.01 9.82
CA TYR A 189 13.50 -11.35 8.64
C TYR A 189 14.39 -10.23 8.06
N PHE A 190 15.46 -9.86 8.78
CA PHE A 190 16.49 -8.94 8.29
C PHE A 190 17.68 -9.68 7.66
N SER A 191 17.54 -10.99 7.42
CA SER A 191 18.54 -11.81 6.76
C SER A 191 18.85 -11.33 5.35
N ILE A 192 20.08 -11.54 4.94
CA ILE A 192 20.54 -11.33 3.57
C ILE A 192 20.69 -12.67 2.85
N GLN A 193 20.44 -12.69 1.54
CA GLN A 193 20.73 -13.84 0.69
C GLN A 193 22.18 -14.35 0.88
N GLY A 194 22.31 -15.60 1.33
CA GLY A 194 23.57 -16.29 1.62
C GLY A 194 23.85 -16.50 3.12
N GLU A 195 23.08 -15.89 4.02
CA GLU A 195 23.23 -16.05 5.47
C GLU A 195 22.50 -17.30 5.97
N SER A 196 23.09 -18.49 5.77
CA SER A 196 22.50 -19.78 6.17
C SER A 196 22.14 -19.86 7.67
N LEU A 197 22.93 -19.21 8.53
CA LEU A 197 22.67 -19.11 9.96
C LEU A 197 21.34 -18.41 10.27
N MET A 198 20.98 -17.37 9.51
CA MET A 198 19.72 -16.65 9.71
C MET A 198 18.53 -17.39 9.11
N GLU A 199 18.73 -18.17 8.05
CA GLU A 199 17.68 -19.08 7.54
C GLU A 199 17.39 -20.20 8.53
N GLU A 200 18.42 -20.75 9.18
CA GLU A 200 18.26 -21.72 10.25
C GLU A 200 17.60 -21.09 11.48
N ALA A 201 17.95 -19.84 11.84
CA ALA A 201 17.29 -19.09 12.91
C ALA A 201 15.79 -18.92 12.65
N TRP A 202 15.42 -18.53 11.43
CA TRP A 202 14.02 -18.41 11.03
C TRP A 202 13.30 -19.75 11.16
N SER A 203 13.85 -20.82 10.59
CA SER A 203 13.23 -22.16 10.59
C SER A 203 13.03 -22.68 12.02
N PHE A 204 14.08 -22.56 12.84
CA PHE A 204 14.09 -22.97 14.24
C PHE A 204 13.05 -22.20 15.06
N THR A 205 13.09 -20.88 15.04
CA THR A 205 12.20 -20.04 15.85
C THR A 205 10.75 -20.11 15.37
N SER A 206 10.50 -20.13 14.06
CA SER A 206 9.14 -20.25 13.49
C SER A 206 8.44 -21.52 13.97
N LYS A 207 9.16 -22.66 13.95
CA LYS A 207 8.62 -23.93 14.43
C LYS A 207 8.36 -23.88 15.94
N LEU A 208 9.37 -23.47 16.70
CA LEU A 208 9.32 -23.53 18.15
C LEU A 208 8.27 -22.59 18.75
N LEU A 209 8.14 -21.37 18.23
CA LEU A 209 7.12 -20.42 18.65
C LEU A 209 5.70 -20.91 18.34
N LYS A 210 5.48 -21.55 17.18
CA LYS A 210 4.19 -22.19 16.85
C LYS A 210 3.86 -23.33 17.81
N ASP A 211 4.85 -24.18 18.12
CA ASP A 211 4.68 -25.32 19.02
C ASP A 211 4.39 -24.90 20.47
N CYS A 212 5.05 -23.84 20.96
CA CYS A 212 4.94 -23.40 22.35
C CYS A 212 3.82 -22.37 22.60
N LEU A 213 3.23 -21.76 21.57
CA LEU A 213 2.29 -20.64 21.68
C LEU A 213 1.20 -20.84 22.75
N LYS A 214 0.56 -22.01 22.78
CA LYS A 214 -0.53 -22.32 23.73
C LYS A 214 -0.05 -22.50 25.17
N ASN A 215 1.24 -22.74 25.37
CA ASN A 215 1.86 -23.04 26.66
C ASN A 215 2.60 -21.84 27.27
N ILE A 216 2.58 -20.67 26.62
CA ILE A 216 3.14 -19.43 27.17
C ILE A 216 2.22 -18.92 28.29
N ASN A 217 2.74 -18.89 29.52
CA ASN A 217 1.99 -18.45 30.71
C ASN A 217 1.78 -16.93 30.79
N ASP A 218 2.74 -16.15 30.30
CA ASP A 218 2.62 -14.70 30.21
C ASP A 218 1.70 -14.36 29.04
N LEU A 219 0.50 -13.85 29.35
CA LEU A 219 -0.51 -13.51 28.36
C LEU A 219 -0.05 -12.40 27.40
N ASN A 220 0.70 -11.42 27.90
CA ASN A 220 1.22 -10.33 27.06
C ASN A 220 2.26 -10.87 26.08
N LEU A 221 3.17 -11.73 26.55
CA LEU A 221 4.15 -12.38 25.69
C LEU A 221 3.47 -13.33 24.68
N GLN A 222 2.43 -14.06 25.10
CA GLN A 222 1.64 -14.91 24.19
C GLN A 222 0.99 -14.09 23.07
N MET A 223 0.44 -12.91 23.41
CA MET A 223 -0.13 -11.99 22.41
C MET A 223 0.94 -11.49 21.44
N GLN A 224 2.13 -11.12 21.93
CA GLN A 224 3.23 -10.69 21.09
C GLN A 224 3.72 -11.80 20.15
N VAL A 225 3.85 -13.04 20.64
CA VAL A 225 4.24 -14.18 19.79
C VAL A 225 3.18 -14.48 18.73
N ARG A 226 1.89 -14.44 19.10
CA ARG A 226 0.80 -14.61 18.12
C ARG A 226 0.86 -13.54 17.03
N HIS A 227 1.02 -12.28 17.44
CA HIS A 227 1.10 -11.13 16.54
C HIS A 227 2.29 -11.26 15.58
N ALA A 228 3.48 -11.61 16.07
CA ALA A 228 4.65 -11.81 15.22
C ALA A 228 4.50 -12.99 14.24
N LEU A 229 3.89 -14.10 14.69
CA LEU A 229 3.66 -15.28 13.83
C LEU A 229 2.62 -15.04 12.72
N GLU A 230 1.71 -14.09 12.92
CA GLU A 230 0.74 -13.67 11.91
C GLU A 230 1.40 -12.86 10.80
N LEU A 231 2.27 -11.93 11.17
CA LEU A 231 3.10 -11.16 10.25
C LEU A 231 4.33 -10.65 11.04
N PRO A 232 5.56 -10.78 10.52
CA PRO A 232 6.76 -10.32 11.21
C PRO A 232 6.88 -8.78 11.14
N LEU A 233 7.60 -8.19 12.09
CA LEU A 233 7.79 -6.74 12.19
C LEU A 233 8.36 -6.12 10.91
N GLN A 234 9.28 -6.80 10.22
CA GLN A 234 9.89 -6.30 8.98
C GLN A 234 8.88 -6.14 7.83
N TRP A 235 7.79 -6.91 7.85
CA TRP A 235 6.74 -6.89 6.84
C TRP A 235 5.52 -6.07 7.25
N ARG A 236 5.49 -5.57 8.50
CA ARG A 236 4.41 -4.76 9.04
C ARG A 236 4.60 -3.28 8.76
N ILE A 237 3.49 -2.56 8.63
CA ILE A 237 3.46 -1.09 8.65
C ILE A 237 3.35 -0.63 10.10
N PRO A 238 4.37 0.06 10.65
CA PRO A 238 4.35 0.48 12.06
C PRO A 238 3.12 1.32 12.42
N ARG A 239 2.64 2.14 11.47
CA ARG A 239 1.48 3.00 11.69
C ARG A 239 0.19 2.19 11.90
N PHE A 240 0.02 1.03 11.28
CA PHE A 240 -1.19 0.23 11.41
C PHE A 240 -1.26 -0.44 12.80
N ASP A 241 -0.11 -0.83 13.33
CA ASP A 241 -0.02 -1.50 14.64
C ASP A 241 0.18 -0.54 15.82
N VAL A 242 0.25 0.77 15.59
CA VAL A 242 0.64 1.75 16.63
C VAL A 242 -0.30 1.71 17.84
N LYS A 243 -1.62 1.58 17.63
CA LYS A 243 -2.59 1.47 18.73
C LYS A 243 -2.43 0.19 19.51
N TRP A 244 -2.23 -0.93 18.81
CA TRP A 244 -1.98 -2.22 19.45
C TRP A 244 -0.70 -2.17 20.29
N ASN A 245 0.37 -1.56 19.78
CA ASN A 245 1.61 -1.38 20.52
C ASN A 245 1.46 -0.44 21.72
N ILE A 246 0.68 0.63 21.62
CA ILE A 246 0.36 1.52 22.75
C ILE A 246 -0.40 0.75 23.85
N ASP A 247 -1.39 -0.07 23.49
CA ASP A 247 -2.12 -0.92 24.45
C ASP A 247 -1.19 -1.95 25.11
N MET A 248 -0.35 -2.62 24.31
CA MET A 248 0.67 -3.54 24.83
C MET A 248 1.66 -2.85 25.76
N TYR A 249 2.08 -1.63 25.43
CA TYR A 249 2.96 -0.82 26.25
C TYR A 249 2.30 -0.47 27.60
N GLN A 250 1.03 -0.03 27.57
CA GLN A 250 0.26 0.28 28.78
C GLN A 250 0.12 -0.94 29.70
N ARG A 251 -0.05 -2.15 29.15
CA ARG A 251 -0.17 -3.40 29.92
C ARG A 251 1.13 -3.84 30.60
N SER A 252 2.29 -3.38 30.13
CA SER A 252 3.60 -3.83 30.63
C SER A 252 3.95 -3.31 32.04
N GLY A 253 3.24 -2.29 32.55
CA GLY A 253 3.23 -1.94 33.98
C GLY A 253 4.52 -1.33 34.56
N HIS A 254 5.45 -0.81 33.75
CA HIS A 254 6.67 -0.17 34.26
C HIS A 254 6.37 1.23 34.90
N VAL A 255 7.19 1.73 35.85
CA VAL A 255 6.71 2.64 36.93
C VAL A 255 6.83 4.17 36.70
N VAL A 256 7.74 4.70 35.85
CA VAL A 256 7.85 6.17 35.63
C VAL A 256 8.11 6.58 34.18
N VAL A 257 9.17 6.08 33.55
CA VAL A 257 9.43 6.24 32.09
C VAL A 257 8.20 5.94 31.21
N PRO A 258 7.34 4.95 31.57
CA PRO A 258 6.19 4.59 30.79
C PRO A 258 5.03 5.56 30.83
N ALA A 259 4.85 6.31 31.91
CA ALA A 259 3.71 7.21 32.00
C ALA A 259 3.88 8.38 31.02
N VAL A 260 5.08 8.99 30.99
CA VAL A 260 5.40 10.11 30.10
C VAL A 260 5.38 9.66 28.64
N LEU A 261 6.05 8.55 28.31
CA LEU A 261 6.06 8.04 26.93
C LEU A 261 4.66 7.59 26.48
N LEU A 262 3.87 6.96 27.36
CA LEU A 262 2.50 6.56 27.04
C LEU A 262 1.61 7.78 26.76
N GLU A 263 1.64 8.80 27.63
CA GLU A 263 0.88 10.02 27.42
C GLU A 263 1.31 10.70 26.10
N PHE A 264 2.61 10.78 25.86
CA PHE A 264 3.14 11.35 24.62
C PHE A 264 2.66 10.58 23.39
N ALA A 265 2.77 9.25 23.39
CA ALA A 265 2.36 8.41 22.27
C ALA A 265 0.87 8.52 21.96
N LYS A 266 0.02 8.55 22.99
CA LYS A 266 -1.43 8.74 22.82
C LYS A 266 -1.76 10.11 22.25
N LEU A 267 -1.15 11.16 22.81
CA LEU A 267 -1.38 12.54 22.38
C LEU A 267 -0.89 12.77 20.95
N ASP A 268 0.33 12.32 20.63
CA ASP A 268 0.91 12.40 19.28
C ASP A 268 0.05 11.63 18.27
N PHE A 269 -0.40 10.42 18.60
CA PHE A 269 -1.29 9.66 17.74
C PHE A 269 -2.56 10.44 17.40
N ASN A 270 -3.21 11.05 18.40
CA ASN A 270 -4.45 11.80 18.23
C ASN A 270 -4.25 13.09 17.43
N ILE A 271 -3.15 13.82 17.65
CA ILE A 271 -2.77 15.00 16.84
C ILE A 271 -2.54 14.57 15.38
N ARG A 272 -1.83 13.46 15.16
CA ARG A 272 -1.60 12.93 13.81
C ARG A 272 -2.91 12.51 13.14
N GLN A 273 -3.79 11.81 13.86
CA GLN A 273 -5.12 11.46 13.36
C GLN A 273 -5.92 12.71 12.97
N ALA A 274 -5.88 13.76 13.78
CA ALA A 274 -6.57 15.01 13.53
C ALA A 274 -6.12 15.70 12.23
N SER A 275 -4.82 15.68 11.93
CA SER A 275 -4.27 16.19 10.67
C SER A 275 -4.67 15.30 9.48
N ASN A 276 -4.59 13.98 9.65
CA ASN A 276 -4.95 13.03 8.61
C ASN A 276 -6.43 13.12 8.21
N GLN A 277 -7.32 13.40 9.17
CA GLN A 277 -8.74 13.67 8.89
C GLN A 277 -8.95 14.89 8.00
N GLU A 278 -8.14 15.95 8.14
CA GLU A 278 -8.25 17.13 7.25
C GLU A 278 -7.72 16.83 5.85
N GLU A 279 -6.61 16.10 5.74
CA GLU A 279 -6.11 15.63 4.44
C GLU A 279 -7.17 14.81 3.71
N LEU A 280 -7.82 13.88 4.41
CA LEU A 280 -8.87 13.05 3.84
C LEU A 280 -10.11 13.86 3.41
N LYS A 281 -10.46 14.93 4.13
CA LYS A 281 -11.52 15.86 3.71
C LYS A 281 -11.15 16.63 2.44
N ASP A 282 -9.90 17.01 2.28
CA ASP A 282 -9.43 17.69 1.08
C ASP A 282 -9.48 16.73 -0.12
N LEU A 283 -9.05 15.49 0.09
CA LEU A 283 -9.09 14.42 -0.91
C LEU A 283 -10.52 14.01 -1.27
N SER A 284 -11.45 13.94 -0.31
CA SER A 284 -12.85 13.60 -0.62
C SER A 284 -13.54 14.68 -1.46
N ARG A 285 -13.19 15.96 -1.24
CA ARG A 285 -13.64 17.06 -2.10
C ARG A 285 -13.02 16.98 -3.49
N TRP A 286 -11.75 16.59 -3.60
CA TRP A 286 -11.12 16.36 -4.90
C TRP A 286 -11.82 15.24 -5.67
N TRP A 287 -12.02 14.09 -5.05
CA TRP A 287 -12.68 12.92 -5.67
C TRP A 287 -14.11 13.24 -6.10
N SER A 288 -14.88 13.90 -5.23
CA SER A 288 -16.25 14.33 -5.53
C SER A 288 -16.32 15.30 -6.72
N ARG A 289 -15.27 16.10 -6.98
CA ARG A 289 -15.24 17.01 -8.15
C ARG A 289 -14.94 16.29 -9.45
N LEU A 290 -14.21 15.17 -9.42
CA LEU A 290 -13.97 14.35 -10.60
C LEU A 290 -15.24 13.59 -11.03
N ASP A 291 -16.12 13.31 -10.05
CA ASP A 291 -17.39 12.61 -10.27
C ASP A 291 -17.21 11.21 -10.91
N MET A 292 -16.01 10.65 -10.82
CA MET A 292 -15.67 9.37 -11.46
C MET A 292 -16.40 8.20 -10.82
N GLY A 293 -16.65 8.21 -9.50
CA GLY A 293 -17.45 7.19 -8.83
C GLY A 293 -18.89 7.08 -9.37
N GLU A 294 -19.51 8.18 -9.79
CA GLU A 294 -20.84 8.15 -10.42
C GLU A 294 -20.76 7.91 -11.94
N LYS A 295 -19.76 8.49 -12.62
CA LYS A 295 -19.62 8.43 -14.09
C LYS A 295 -19.04 7.11 -14.58
N LEU A 296 -18.26 6.41 -13.75
CA LEU A 296 -17.61 5.14 -14.03
C LEU A 296 -18.06 4.08 -13.02
N PRO A 297 -19.36 3.70 -13.01
CA PRO A 297 -19.92 2.80 -12.00
C PRO A 297 -19.37 1.36 -12.06
N PHE A 298 -18.54 1.05 -13.07
CA PHE A 298 -17.84 -0.20 -13.18
C PHE A 298 -16.51 -0.23 -12.40
N ALA A 299 -15.96 0.92 -12.06
CA ALA A 299 -14.69 1.05 -11.36
C ALA A 299 -14.89 1.07 -9.84
N ARG A 300 -13.88 0.62 -9.10
CA ARG A 300 -13.79 0.68 -7.65
C ARG A 300 -13.71 2.15 -7.21
N ASP A 301 -14.45 2.48 -6.15
CA ASP A 301 -14.31 3.73 -5.40
C ASP A 301 -13.73 3.39 -4.03
N ARG A 302 -12.43 3.65 -3.85
CA ARG A 302 -11.65 3.18 -2.70
C ARG A 302 -10.79 4.30 -2.11
N LEU A 303 -11.27 5.54 -2.20
CA LEU A 303 -10.50 6.73 -1.80
C LEU A 303 -9.89 6.63 -0.40
N VAL A 304 -10.65 6.13 0.59
CA VAL A 304 -10.13 6.02 1.95
C VAL A 304 -9.07 4.93 2.07
N MET A 305 -9.21 3.83 1.33
CA MET A 305 -8.17 2.80 1.26
C MET A 305 -6.92 3.32 0.55
N SER A 306 -7.09 4.03 -0.58
CA SER A 306 -6.01 4.73 -1.28
C SER A 306 -5.25 5.72 -0.36
N TYR A 307 -5.97 6.36 0.57
CA TYR A 307 -5.36 7.21 1.59
C TYR A 307 -4.62 6.40 2.68
N LEU A 308 -5.14 5.24 3.10
CA LEU A 308 -4.46 4.35 4.04
C LEU A 308 -3.13 3.82 3.47
N TRP A 309 -3.10 3.44 2.19
CA TRP A 309 -1.84 3.11 1.50
C TRP A 309 -0.85 4.28 1.54
N SER A 310 -1.33 5.49 1.24
CA SER A 310 -0.49 6.69 1.26
C SER A 310 0.07 6.98 2.67
N LEU A 311 -0.75 6.76 3.71
CA LEU A 311 -0.32 6.86 5.11
C LEU A 311 0.70 5.79 5.49
N ALA A 312 0.60 4.59 4.93
CA ALA A 312 1.56 3.53 5.18
C ALA A 312 2.91 3.83 4.52
N ILE A 313 2.90 4.31 3.28
CA ILE A 313 4.10 4.67 2.52
C ILE A 313 4.80 5.90 3.11
N ALA A 314 4.06 6.99 3.28
CA ALA A 314 4.58 8.31 3.66
C ALA A 314 3.91 8.87 4.93
N GLY A 315 3.83 8.06 6.00
CA GLY A 315 3.06 8.38 7.22
C GLY A 315 3.56 9.54 8.08
N GLU A 316 4.78 10.00 7.84
CA GLU A 316 5.43 11.04 8.64
C GLU A 316 4.80 12.42 8.43
N PRO A 317 4.62 13.24 9.48
CA PRO A 317 3.80 14.46 9.39
C PRO A 317 4.20 15.44 8.28
N HIS A 318 5.49 15.60 7.98
CA HIS A 318 6.00 16.54 6.97
C HIS A 318 5.74 16.09 5.52
N HIS A 319 5.35 14.83 5.28
CA HIS A 319 5.06 14.30 3.95
C HIS A 319 3.58 14.50 3.52
N LYS A 320 2.92 15.57 3.99
CA LYS A 320 1.51 15.84 3.66
C LYS A 320 1.26 15.85 2.15
N TYR A 321 2.04 16.64 1.41
CA TYR A 321 1.90 16.73 -0.05
C TYR A 321 2.09 15.37 -0.73
N GLY A 322 3.12 14.62 -0.31
CA GLY A 322 3.35 13.26 -0.81
C GLY A 322 2.15 12.34 -0.57
N ARG A 323 1.52 12.36 0.61
CA ARG A 323 0.31 11.57 0.86
C ARG A 323 -0.86 11.98 -0.02
N GLU A 324 -1.06 13.27 -0.23
CA GLU A 324 -2.13 13.77 -1.09
C GLU A 324 -1.95 13.29 -2.54
N VAL A 325 -0.76 13.43 -3.10
CA VAL A 325 -0.48 13.00 -4.48
C VAL A 325 -0.55 11.47 -4.59
N LEU A 326 0.06 10.74 -3.66
CA LEU A 326 -0.01 9.27 -3.61
C LEU A 326 -1.46 8.78 -3.60
N THR A 327 -2.34 9.39 -2.80
CA THR A 327 -3.73 8.97 -2.71
C THR A 327 -4.45 9.12 -4.05
N LYS A 328 -4.24 10.26 -4.72
CA LYS A 328 -4.83 10.52 -6.03
C LYS A 328 -4.35 9.52 -7.07
N ILE A 329 -3.06 9.19 -7.05
CA ILE A 329 -2.46 8.24 -7.98
C ILE A 329 -2.97 6.83 -7.74
N ILE A 330 -2.99 6.36 -6.49
CA ILE A 330 -3.47 5.01 -6.14
C ILE A 330 -4.94 4.84 -6.53
N GLU A 331 -5.77 5.84 -6.25
CA GLU A 331 -7.19 5.82 -6.63
C GLU A 331 -7.36 5.73 -8.15
N LEU A 332 -6.64 6.56 -8.91
CA LEU A 332 -6.73 6.55 -10.36
C LEU A 332 -6.12 5.29 -10.99
N ILE A 333 -5.06 4.72 -10.42
CA ILE A 333 -4.52 3.42 -10.85
C ILE A 333 -5.60 2.35 -10.75
N GLY A 334 -6.34 2.29 -9.63
CA GLY A 334 -7.47 1.35 -9.49
C GLY A 334 -8.55 1.55 -10.57
N VAL A 335 -8.87 2.80 -10.92
CA VAL A 335 -9.80 3.10 -12.02
C VAL A 335 -9.25 2.63 -13.37
N TYR A 336 -7.97 2.87 -13.65
CA TYR A 336 -7.37 2.45 -14.91
C TYR A 336 -7.25 0.94 -15.00
N ASP A 337 -6.91 0.26 -13.91
CA ASP A 337 -6.93 -1.19 -13.79
C ASP A 337 -8.31 -1.73 -14.22
N ASP A 338 -9.39 -1.22 -13.60
CA ASP A 338 -10.79 -1.60 -13.91
C ASP A 338 -11.23 -1.29 -15.36
N VAL A 339 -10.60 -0.31 -16.01
CA VAL A 339 -10.80 -0.07 -17.44
C VAL A 339 -10.21 -1.21 -18.26
N TYR A 340 -9.01 -1.70 -17.92
CA TYR A 340 -8.28 -2.71 -18.70
C TYR A 340 -8.69 -4.15 -18.43
N ASP A 341 -8.95 -4.53 -17.18
CA ASP A 341 -9.23 -5.92 -16.79
C ASP A 341 -10.73 -6.28 -16.82
N ILE A 342 -11.62 -5.29 -16.63
CA ILE A 342 -13.08 -5.48 -16.56
C ILE A 342 -13.81 -4.84 -17.76
N TYR A 343 -13.70 -3.53 -17.96
CA TYR A 343 -14.75 -2.80 -18.71
C TYR A 343 -14.48 -2.57 -20.20
N GLY A 344 -13.24 -2.25 -20.57
CA GLY A 344 -12.85 -1.89 -21.93
C GLY A 344 -12.82 -3.09 -22.85
N THR A 345 -13.13 -2.88 -24.14
CA THR A 345 -12.88 -3.91 -25.16
C THR A 345 -11.43 -3.83 -25.62
N LEU A 346 -10.88 -4.93 -26.15
CA LEU A 346 -9.49 -4.93 -26.63
C LEU A 346 -9.19 -3.77 -27.59
N ASP A 347 -10.07 -3.49 -28.56
CA ASP A 347 -9.91 -2.37 -29.50
C ASP A 347 -9.90 -1.00 -28.80
N GLU A 348 -10.75 -0.81 -27.79
CA GLU A 348 -10.77 0.42 -26.98
C GLU A 348 -9.48 0.57 -26.16
N LEU A 349 -8.98 -0.53 -25.60
CA LEU A 349 -7.77 -0.54 -24.78
C LEU A 349 -6.51 -0.28 -25.62
N GLU A 350 -6.41 -0.86 -26.81
CA GLU A 350 -5.35 -0.55 -27.77
C GLU A 350 -5.35 0.95 -28.12
N LEU A 351 -6.54 1.50 -28.39
CA LEU A 351 -6.68 2.92 -28.70
C LEU A 351 -6.34 3.82 -27.51
N PHE A 352 -6.79 3.48 -26.30
CA PHE A 352 -6.47 4.23 -25.10
C PHE A 352 -4.96 4.24 -24.85
N THR A 353 -4.31 3.08 -24.95
CA THR A 353 -2.85 2.91 -24.80
C THR A 353 -2.09 3.76 -25.80
N ASP A 354 -2.54 3.80 -27.05
CA ASP A 354 -1.93 4.59 -28.13
C ASP A 354 -2.11 6.10 -27.92
N VAL A 355 -3.29 6.55 -27.51
CA VAL A 355 -3.56 7.97 -27.17
C VAL A 355 -2.72 8.42 -25.98
N THR A 356 -2.63 7.62 -24.91
CA THR A 356 -1.79 7.94 -23.74
C THR A 356 -0.32 7.99 -24.12
N LYS A 357 0.15 7.06 -24.96
CA LYS A 357 1.54 7.03 -25.44
C LYS A 357 1.93 8.27 -26.23
N ARG A 358 1.03 8.76 -27.10
CA ARG A 358 1.20 10.05 -27.79
C ARG A 358 1.07 11.25 -26.85
N TRP A 359 0.36 11.08 -25.75
CA TRP A 359 -0.05 12.14 -24.82
C TRP A 359 -0.75 13.32 -25.53
N ASP A 360 -1.57 13.01 -26.55
CA ASP A 360 -2.21 14.03 -27.37
C ASP A 360 -3.64 14.32 -26.90
N VAL A 361 -3.83 15.44 -26.22
CA VAL A 361 -5.15 15.91 -25.77
C VAL A 361 -6.11 16.18 -26.94
N ASN A 362 -5.59 16.42 -28.14
CA ASN A 362 -6.44 16.62 -29.32
C ASN A 362 -7.04 15.32 -29.86
N ALA A 363 -6.48 14.16 -29.48
CA ALA A 363 -6.97 12.84 -29.84
C ALA A 363 -8.18 12.38 -28.97
N LEU A 364 -8.69 13.23 -28.07
CA LEU A 364 -9.85 12.92 -27.23
C LEU A 364 -11.08 12.46 -28.02
N ASN A 365 -11.29 12.98 -29.23
CA ASN A 365 -12.42 12.61 -30.07
C ASN A 365 -12.34 11.17 -30.60
N GLU A 366 -11.17 10.53 -30.52
CA GLU A 366 -10.95 9.12 -30.88
C GLU A 366 -11.48 8.19 -29.79
N LEU A 367 -11.44 8.62 -28.52
CA LEU A 367 -11.78 7.80 -27.37
C LEU A 367 -13.31 7.70 -27.14
N PRO A 368 -13.80 6.58 -26.59
CA PRO A 368 -15.12 6.51 -25.96
C PRO A 368 -15.28 7.54 -24.83
N ASP A 369 -16.49 8.02 -24.58
CA ASP A 369 -16.74 9.11 -23.61
C ASP A 369 -16.21 8.82 -22.20
N TYR A 370 -16.29 7.58 -21.73
CA TYR A 370 -15.76 7.19 -20.41
C TYR A 370 -14.22 7.27 -20.35
N MET A 371 -13.53 6.91 -21.43
CA MET A 371 -12.08 7.01 -21.55
C MET A 371 -11.59 8.44 -21.71
N LYS A 372 -12.39 9.34 -22.28
CA LYS A 372 -12.08 10.79 -22.30
C LYS A 372 -11.94 11.33 -20.87
N LEU A 373 -12.84 10.92 -19.98
CA LEU A 373 -12.79 11.31 -18.57
C LEU A 373 -11.54 10.73 -17.89
N CYS A 374 -11.20 9.47 -18.15
CA CYS A 374 -9.99 8.83 -17.66
C CYS A 374 -8.72 9.58 -18.10
N PHE A 375 -8.59 9.86 -19.40
CA PHE A 375 -7.44 10.55 -19.97
C PHE A 375 -7.32 12.01 -19.49
N LEU A 376 -8.43 12.75 -19.41
CA LEU A 376 -8.40 14.13 -18.90
C LEU A 376 -8.02 14.19 -17.42
N SER A 377 -8.55 13.28 -16.61
CA SER A 377 -8.22 13.20 -15.18
C SER A 377 -6.73 12.88 -14.98
N LEU A 378 -6.20 11.94 -15.77
CA LEU A 378 -4.77 11.62 -15.83
C LEU A 378 -3.93 12.85 -16.18
N ASN A 379 -4.25 13.47 -17.32
CA ASN A 379 -3.49 14.60 -17.83
C ASN A 379 -3.50 15.77 -16.84
N ASN A 380 -4.64 16.05 -16.21
CA ASN A 380 -4.73 17.12 -15.23
C ASN A 380 -3.90 16.81 -13.98
N LEU A 381 -3.96 15.60 -13.43
CA LEU A 381 -3.15 15.23 -12.26
C LEU A 381 -1.64 15.34 -12.53
N VAL A 382 -1.19 14.86 -13.69
CA VAL A 382 0.22 14.95 -14.09
C VAL A 382 0.66 16.41 -14.23
N ASN A 383 -0.16 17.26 -14.86
CA ASN A 383 0.18 18.67 -15.03
C ASN A 383 0.14 19.43 -13.69
N ASP A 384 -0.84 19.15 -12.82
CA ASP A 384 -0.96 19.76 -11.50
C ASP A 384 0.27 19.40 -10.63
N THR A 385 0.64 18.12 -10.58
CA THR A 385 1.82 17.67 -9.84
C THR A 385 3.11 18.27 -10.40
N THR A 386 3.24 18.30 -11.73
CA THR A 386 4.38 18.96 -12.40
C THR A 386 4.46 20.44 -12.01
N TYR A 387 3.34 21.15 -12.03
CA TYR A 387 3.28 22.56 -11.72
C TYR A 387 3.70 22.83 -10.28
N ASP A 388 3.18 22.06 -9.32
CA ASP A 388 3.52 22.21 -7.91
C ASP A 388 5.01 21.96 -7.65
N ILE A 389 5.58 20.89 -8.20
CA ILE A 389 7.01 20.57 -8.05
C ILE A 389 7.91 21.60 -8.73
N LEU A 390 7.54 22.05 -9.93
CA LEU A 390 8.31 23.08 -10.63
C LEU A 390 8.27 24.42 -9.87
N LYS A 391 7.12 24.77 -9.31
CA LYS A 391 6.92 25.99 -8.51
C LYS A 391 7.74 25.96 -7.21
N ASP A 392 7.74 24.82 -6.51
CA ASP A 392 8.32 24.73 -5.16
C ASP A 392 9.80 24.32 -5.17
N GLN A 393 10.21 23.46 -6.11
CA GLN A 393 11.56 22.90 -6.16
C GLN A 393 12.34 23.26 -7.44
N ASN A 394 11.71 23.89 -8.43
CA ASN A 394 12.32 24.22 -9.73
C ASN A 394 12.88 23.00 -10.48
N VAL A 395 12.19 21.85 -10.36
CA VAL A 395 12.49 20.61 -11.08
C VAL A 395 11.32 20.26 -12.01
N ASP A 396 11.61 19.93 -13.26
CA ASP A 396 10.62 19.44 -14.22
C ASP A 396 10.52 17.91 -14.13
N VAL A 397 9.37 17.42 -13.68
CA VAL A 397 9.04 15.99 -13.52
C VAL A 397 8.00 15.52 -14.55
N LEU A 398 7.66 16.34 -15.56
CA LEU A 398 6.60 16.02 -16.53
C LEU A 398 6.92 14.77 -17.33
N THR A 399 8.14 14.71 -17.86
CA THR A 399 8.59 13.61 -18.71
C THR A 399 8.65 12.30 -17.92
N ASN A 400 9.09 12.39 -16.67
CA ASN A 400 9.18 11.27 -15.74
C ASN A 400 7.82 10.62 -15.48
N GLN A 401 6.84 11.45 -15.11
CA GLN A 401 5.47 10.99 -14.88
C GLN A 401 4.83 10.37 -16.12
N ARG A 402 4.98 11.01 -17.30
CA ARG A 402 4.44 10.48 -18.56
C ARG A 402 5.06 9.16 -18.96
N LYS A 403 6.38 9.02 -18.82
CA LYS A 403 7.10 7.77 -19.11
C LYS A 403 6.51 6.63 -18.28
N TRP A 404 6.34 6.85 -16.98
CA TRP A 404 5.82 5.80 -16.12
C TRP A 404 4.39 5.37 -16.49
N TYR A 405 3.48 6.31 -16.74
CA TYR A 405 2.11 5.95 -17.16
C TYR A 405 2.09 5.17 -18.48
N ASN A 406 2.97 5.54 -19.41
CA ASN A 406 3.14 4.80 -20.66
C ASN A 406 3.62 3.36 -20.38
N ASP A 407 4.63 3.21 -19.52
CA ASP A 407 5.12 1.89 -19.11
C ASP A 407 4.02 1.07 -18.42
N LEU A 408 3.16 1.67 -17.59
CA LEU A 408 2.04 0.97 -16.95
C LEU A 408 1.02 0.47 -17.98
N PHE A 409 0.54 1.37 -18.85
CA PHE A 409 -0.50 1.02 -19.82
C PHE A 409 -0.01 0.04 -20.89
N GLU A 410 1.28 0.08 -21.24
CA GLU A 410 1.91 -0.95 -22.08
C GLU A 410 1.90 -2.35 -21.44
N ARG A 411 1.80 -2.44 -20.11
CA ARG A 411 1.75 -3.71 -19.37
C ARG A 411 0.33 -4.18 -19.10
N TYR A 412 -0.59 -3.25 -18.87
CA TYR A 412 -2.02 -3.55 -18.84
C TYR A 412 -2.53 -4.09 -20.19
N ILE A 413 -2.11 -3.51 -21.32
CA ILE A 413 -2.53 -4.03 -22.62
C ILE A 413 -1.99 -5.44 -22.90
N VAL A 414 -0.83 -5.81 -22.35
CA VAL A 414 -0.29 -7.17 -22.44
C VAL A 414 -1.18 -8.16 -21.68
N GLU A 415 -1.57 -7.85 -20.44
CA GLU A 415 -2.49 -8.66 -19.65
C GLU A 415 -3.87 -8.76 -20.31
N ALA A 416 -4.41 -7.64 -20.81
CA ALA A 416 -5.65 -7.65 -21.56
C ALA A 416 -5.56 -8.56 -22.80
N ARG A 417 -4.46 -8.51 -23.56
CA ARG A 417 -4.24 -9.43 -24.69
C ARG A 417 -4.17 -10.89 -24.25
N TRP A 418 -3.52 -11.19 -23.13
CA TRP A 418 -3.49 -12.55 -22.57
C TRP A 418 -4.91 -13.04 -22.25
N TYR A 419 -5.70 -12.21 -21.57
CA TYR A 419 -7.10 -12.50 -21.26
C TYR A 419 -7.93 -12.78 -22.52
N TYR A 420 -7.92 -11.86 -23.48
CA TYR A 420 -8.75 -11.95 -24.70
C TYR A 420 -8.35 -13.09 -25.63
N THR A 421 -7.09 -13.53 -25.60
CA THR A 421 -6.61 -14.66 -26.41
C THR A 421 -6.67 -16.01 -25.68
N GLY A 422 -6.95 -16.01 -24.38
CA GLY A 422 -6.84 -17.20 -23.53
C GLY A 422 -5.40 -17.69 -23.38
N TYR A 423 -4.43 -16.80 -23.54
CA TYR A 423 -3.01 -17.13 -23.37
C TYR A 423 -2.68 -17.24 -21.88
N GLN A 424 -1.94 -18.30 -21.55
CA GLN A 424 -1.46 -18.54 -20.20
C GLN A 424 0.07 -18.36 -20.16
N PRO A 425 0.57 -17.28 -19.53
CA PRO A 425 2.00 -17.06 -19.40
C PRO A 425 2.62 -18.03 -18.38
N THR A 426 3.92 -18.28 -18.53
CA THR A 426 4.73 -18.89 -17.46
C THR A 426 4.86 -17.92 -16.28
N LEU A 427 5.19 -18.41 -15.08
CA LEU A 427 5.44 -17.56 -13.90
C LEU A 427 6.51 -16.50 -14.18
N GLU A 428 7.59 -16.86 -14.87
CA GLU A 428 8.67 -15.93 -15.18
C GLU A 428 8.21 -14.83 -16.15
N GLU A 429 7.48 -15.21 -17.19
CA GLU A 429 6.91 -14.24 -18.15
C GLU A 429 5.89 -13.32 -17.48
N TYR A 430 5.00 -13.90 -16.67
CA TYR A 430 4.02 -13.17 -15.88
C TYR A 430 4.71 -12.14 -14.98
N LEU A 431 5.71 -12.53 -14.18
CA LEU A 431 6.39 -11.60 -13.27
C LEU A 431 7.13 -10.46 -13.97
N ARG A 432 7.68 -10.71 -15.18
CA ARG A 432 8.32 -9.66 -15.98
C ARG A 432 7.34 -8.58 -16.45
N ASN A 433 6.05 -8.89 -16.56
CA ASN A 433 4.98 -7.92 -16.79
C ASN A 433 4.43 -7.37 -15.46
N GLY A 434 4.15 -8.29 -14.55
CA GLY A 434 3.44 -8.14 -13.28
C GLY A 434 4.05 -7.12 -12.33
N PHE A 435 5.39 -6.98 -12.30
CA PHE A 435 6.04 -6.03 -11.41
C PHE A 435 5.78 -4.56 -11.81
N VAL A 436 5.40 -4.30 -13.07
CA VAL A 436 5.00 -2.97 -13.53
C VAL A 436 3.49 -2.82 -13.53
N SER A 437 2.74 -3.85 -13.99
CA SER A 437 1.26 -3.79 -14.03
C SER A 437 0.64 -3.63 -12.64
N ILE A 438 1.29 -4.08 -11.57
CA ILE A 438 0.81 -3.83 -10.19
C ILE A 438 0.80 -2.33 -9.81
N GLY A 439 1.34 -1.45 -10.65
CA GLY A 439 1.42 -0.01 -10.38
C GLY A 439 2.50 0.37 -9.36
N GLY A 440 3.25 -0.60 -8.83
CA GLY A 440 4.28 -0.39 -7.81
C GLY A 440 5.33 0.66 -8.18
N PRO A 441 5.91 0.63 -9.39
CA PRO A 441 6.89 1.65 -9.80
C PRO A 441 6.32 3.08 -9.84
N ALA A 442 5.01 3.26 -10.08
CA ALA A 442 4.37 4.57 -9.98
C ALA A 442 4.44 5.08 -8.58
N VAL A 443 3.97 4.23 -7.67
CA VAL A 443 3.74 4.61 -6.31
C VAL A 443 5.08 4.96 -5.68
N MET A 444 6.15 4.26 -6.07
CA MET A 444 7.53 4.63 -5.71
C MET A 444 7.98 5.96 -6.33
N LEU A 445 7.75 6.21 -7.62
CA LEU A 445 8.10 7.47 -8.28
C LEU A 445 7.38 8.67 -7.64
N TYR A 446 6.07 8.56 -7.41
CA TYR A 446 5.28 9.61 -6.77
C TYR A 446 5.59 9.75 -5.28
N ALA A 447 5.95 8.66 -4.59
CA ALA A 447 6.47 8.75 -3.23
C ALA A 447 7.77 9.55 -3.21
N TYR A 448 8.67 9.34 -4.18
CA TYR A 448 9.90 10.10 -4.30
C TYR A 448 9.62 11.59 -4.55
N ILE A 449 8.86 11.89 -5.61
CA ILE A 449 8.51 13.27 -5.99
C ILE A 449 7.80 14.01 -4.85
N GLY A 450 6.94 13.30 -4.10
CA GLY A 450 6.14 13.89 -3.02
C GLY A 450 6.84 14.01 -1.67
N THR A 451 8.00 13.37 -1.47
CA THR A 451 8.69 13.32 -0.16
C THR A 451 10.13 13.82 -0.21
N ALA A 452 10.78 13.83 -1.38
CA ALA A 452 12.15 14.31 -1.52
C ALA A 452 12.21 15.84 -1.51
N ASP A 453 13.16 16.36 -0.73
CA ASP A 453 13.51 17.78 -0.68
C ASP A 453 15.02 17.92 -0.37
N PRO A 454 15.87 18.28 -1.35
CA PRO A 454 15.55 18.53 -2.76
C PRO A 454 15.39 17.23 -3.57
N ILE A 455 14.52 17.26 -4.59
CA ILE A 455 14.46 16.24 -5.65
C ILE A 455 15.77 16.23 -6.45
N ARG A 456 16.33 15.05 -6.68
CA ARG A 456 17.53 14.84 -7.48
C ARG A 456 17.21 14.09 -8.77
N LYS A 457 17.70 14.62 -9.88
CA LYS A 457 17.48 14.05 -11.20
C LYS A 457 18.08 12.65 -11.34
N GLU A 458 19.28 12.43 -10.81
CA GLU A 458 19.92 11.10 -10.83
C GLU A 458 19.11 10.04 -10.08
N GLU A 459 18.42 10.42 -8.99
CA GLU A 459 17.58 9.52 -8.20
C GLU A 459 16.26 9.20 -8.94
N LEU A 460 15.66 10.18 -9.64
CA LEU A 460 14.51 9.97 -10.52
C LEU A 460 14.83 8.98 -11.65
N GLU A 461 15.89 9.26 -12.41
CA GLU A 461 16.34 8.41 -13.52
C GLU A 461 16.66 6.99 -13.03
N PHE A 462 17.31 6.88 -11.86
CA PHE A 462 17.58 5.58 -11.25
C PHE A 462 16.30 4.79 -10.92
N ILE A 463 15.23 5.42 -10.43
CA ILE A 463 13.96 4.72 -10.16
C ILE A 463 13.30 4.25 -11.46
N GLU A 464 13.37 5.07 -12.52
CA GLU A 464 12.73 4.82 -13.82
C GLU A 464 13.38 3.71 -14.65
N ASP A 465 14.65 3.44 -14.40
CA ASP A 465 15.39 2.34 -15.04
C ASP A 465 15.06 0.97 -14.41
N PHE A 466 14.14 0.92 -13.44
CA PHE A 466 13.72 -0.29 -12.72
C PHE A 466 14.89 -1.14 -12.22
N PRO A 467 15.81 -0.58 -11.42
CA PRO A 467 16.96 -1.29 -10.87
C PRO A 467 16.47 -2.46 -10.01
N ASP A 468 17.35 -3.43 -9.77
CA ASP A 468 16.98 -4.67 -9.08
C ASP A 468 16.24 -4.43 -7.74
N ILE A 469 16.58 -3.38 -6.99
CA ILE A 469 15.88 -3.06 -5.74
C ILE A 469 14.42 -2.64 -5.97
N VAL A 470 14.14 -1.85 -7.02
CA VAL A 470 12.78 -1.46 -7.42
C VAL A 470 12.03 -2.67 -7.96
N ARG A 471 12.66 -3.40 -8.89
CA ARG A 471 12.08 -4.60 -9.51
C ARG A 471 11.71 -5.65 -8.47
N LEU A 472 12.64 -6.03 -7.59
CA LEU A 472 12.40 -7.03 -6.56
C LEU A 472 11.32 -6.58 -5.56
N ALA A 473 11.33 -5.32 -5.15
CA ALA A 473 10.30 -4.80 -4.26
C ALA A 473 8.90 -4.85 -4.91
N CYS A 474 8.80 -4.48 -6.19
CA CYS A 474 7.53 -4.57 -6.92
C CYS A 474 7.12 -6.02 -7.23
N GLU A 475 8.06 -6.94 -7.44
CA GLU A 475 7.77 -8.37 -7.54
C GLU A 475 7.24 -8.92 -6.22
N VAL A 476 7.82 -8.54 -5.07
CA VAL A 476 7.27 -8.95 -3.76
C VAL A 476 5.87 -8.36 -3.56
N PHE A 477 5.67 -7.10 -3.94
CA PHE A 477 4.34 -6.47 -3.87
C PHE A 477 3.33 -7.24 -4.73
N ARG A 478 3.63 -7.49 -6.01
CA ARG A 478 2.82 -8.31 -6.92
C ARG A 478 2.51 -9.69 -6.35
N LEU A 479 3.52 -10.40 -5.83
CA LEU A 479 3.31 -11.72 -5.25
C LEU A 479 2.40 -11.69 -4.01
N SER A 480 2.44 -10.60 -3.23
CA SER A 480 1.60 -10.44 -2.04
C SER A 480 0.15 -10.16 -2.44
N ASP A 481 -0.06 -9.28 -3.42
CA ASP A 481 -1.37 -8.99 -4.03
C ASP A 481 -2.00 -10.27 -4.59
N ASP A 482 -1.31 -10.95 -5.51
CA ASP A 482 -1.79 -12.21 -6.10
C ASP A 482 -2.13 -13.26 -5.03
N TYR A 483 -1.35 -13.35 -3.95
CA TYR A 483 -1.63 -14.29 -2.86
C TYR A 483 -2.98 -14.00 -2.19
N GLY A 484 -3.32 -12.72 -2.01
CA GLY A 484 -4.58 -12.24 -1.45
C GLY A 484 -5.76 -12.30 -2.41
N THR A 485 -5.53 -12.08 -3.71
CA THR A 485 -6.60 -11.82 -4.68
C THR A 485 -6.94 -13.01 -5.58
N THR A 486 -6.06 -14.02 -5.70
CA THR A 486 -6.18 -15.14 -6.65
C THR A 486 -7.58 -15.76 -6.68
N SER A 487 -8.22 -15.97 -5.52
CA SER A 487 -9.52 -16.63 -5.45
C SER A 487 -10.65 -15.76 -6.04
N ASP A 488 -10.64 -14.47 -5.77
CA ASP A 488 -11.64 -13.52 -6.28
C ASP A 488 -11.41 -13.23 -7.77
N GLU A 489 -10.16 -13.14 -8.21
CA GLU A 489 -9.74 -13.01 -9.61
C GLU A 489 -10.22 -14.19 -10.47
N GLN A 490 -10.03 -15.42 -9.99
CA GLN A 490 -10.55 -16.60 -10.67
C GLN A 490 -12.07 -16.57 -10.80
N ALA A 491 -12.78 -16.14 -9.74
CA ALA A 491 -14.23 -16.10 -9.73
C ALA A 491 -14.81 -15.07 -10.72
N ARG A 492 -14.14 -13.92 -10.90
CA ARG A 492 -14.55 -12.85 -11.84
C ARG A 492 -14.04 -13.07 -13.27
N GLY A 493 -13.11 -14.01 -13.45
CA GLY A 493 -12.51 -14.39 -14.73
C GLY A 493 -11.44 -13.40 -15.16
N ASP A 494 -10.26 -13.49 -14.56
CA ASP A 494 -9.09 -12.67 -14.87
C ASP A 494 -7.96 -13.47 -15.55
N VAL A 495 -6.85 -12.80 -15.89
CA VAL A 495 -5.60 -13.49 -16.27
C VAL A 495 -5.09 -14.37 -15.12
N PRO A 496 -4.34 -15.45 -15.41
CA PRO A 496 -3.72 -16.26 -14.37
C PRO A 496 -2.79 -15.42 -13.49
N SER A 497 -3.05 -15.40 -12.17
CA SER A 497 -2.15 -14.84 -11.16
C SER A 497 -0.86 -15.66 -11.04
N SER A 498 0.14 -15.16 -10.29
CA SER A 498 1.38 -15.91 -10.00
C SER A 498 1.14 -17.31 -9.41
N VAL A 499 0.14 -17.46 -8.54
CA VAL A 499 -0.26 -18.76 -7.96
C VAL A 499 -0.73 -19.72 -9.06
N MET A 500 -1.50 -19.22 -10.02
CA MET A 500 -2.03 -20.01 -11.14
C MET A 500 -0.98 -20.33 -12.20
N CYS A 501 -0.11 -19.37 -12.51
CA CYS A 501 1.03 -19.58 -13.40
C CYS A 501 1.94 -20.69 -12.87
N TYR A 502 2.35 -20.64 -11.60
CA TYR A 502 3.20 -21.67 -11.03
C TYR A 502 2.51 -23.03 -10.93
N MET A 503 1.23 -23.05 -10.54
CA MET A 503 0.43 -24.27 -10.48
C MET A 503 0.42 -24.99 -11.83
N SER A 504 0.29 -24.23 -12.92
CA SER A 504 0.32 -24.75 -14.28
C SER A 504 1.73 -25.17 -14.73
N ASP A 505 2.74 -24.34 -14.50
CA ASP A 505 4.13 -24.60 -14.90
C ASP A 505 4.68 -25.88 -14.27
N ALA A 506 4.37 -26.10 -12.98
CA ALA A 506 4.87 -27.24 -12.21
C ALA A 506 3.90 -28.43 -12.14
N GLY A 507 2.64 -28.27 -12.56
CA GLY A 507 1.60 -29.31 -12.47
C GLY A 507 1.28 -29.73 -11.03
N VAL A 508 1.27 -28.77 -10.09
CA VAL A 508 1.08 -29.00 -8.65
C VAL A 508 -0.31 -28.56 -8.17
N SER A 509 -0.63 -28.75 -6.88
CA SER A 509 -1.86 -28.20 -6.28
C SER A 509 -1.70 -26.72 -5.95
N GLU A 510 -2.83 -26.02 -5.77
CA GLU A 510 -2.83 -24.62 -5.32
C GLU A 510 -2.12 -24.46 -3.96
N GLU A 511 -2.28 -25.41 -3.03
CA GLU A 511 -1.60 -25.39 -1.72
C GLU A 511 -0.07 -25.39 -1.87
N VAL A 512 0.47 -26.26 -2.72
CA VAL A 512 1.91 -26.32 -3.02
C VAL A 512 2.36 -25.04 -3.76
N SER A 513 1.51 -24.50 -4.62
CA SER A 513 1.79 -23.23 -5.30
C SER A 513 1.87 -22.06 -4.31
N ARG A 514 0.90 -21.94 -3.40
CA ARG A 514 0.91 -20.92 -2.34
C ARG A 514 2.13 -21.03 -1.43
N GLU A 515 2.54 -22.24 -1.06
CA GLU A 515 3.79 -22.45 -0.31
C GLU A 515 5.02 -21.97 -1.11
N HIS A 516 5.06 -22.27 -2.41
CA HIS A 516 6.13 -21.79 -3.29
C HIS A 516 6.17 -20.26 -3.37
N ILE A 517 5.02 -19.60 -3.58
CA ILE A 517 4.92 -18.13 -3.64
C ILE A 517 5.39 -17.48 -2.34
N MET A 518 5.02 -18.03 -1.17
CA MET A 518 5.47 -17.51 0.12
C MET A 518 6.99 -17.67 0.31
N ASN A 519 7.56 -18.79 -0.13
CA ASN A 519 9.02 -18.99 -0.12
C ASN A 519 9.73 -18.03 -1.08
N LEU A 520 9.16 -17.78 -2.26
CA LEU A 520 9.68 -16.84 -3.24
C LEU A 520 9.66 -15.40 -2.72
N ILE A 521 8.60 -15.00 -2.01
CA ILE A 521 8.52 -13.71 -1.29
C ILE A 521 9.68 -13.57 -0.30
N ARG A 522 9.91 -14.59 0.55
CA ARG A 522 11.03 -14.58 1.52
C ARG A 522 12.39 -14.48 0.83
N GLU A 523 12.58 -15.24 -0.24
CA GLU A 523 13.83 -15.21 -1.00
C GLU A 523 14.09 -13.81 -1.57
N LYS A 524 13.09 -13.19 -2.21
CA LYS A 524 13.20 -11.84 -2.77
C LYS A 524 13.44 -10.79 -1.68
N TRP A 525 12.82 -10.90 -0.50
CA TRP A 525 13.15 -10.05 0.65
C TRP A 525 14.62 -10.13 1.06
N SER A 526 15.20 -11.34 1.07
CA SER A 526 16.63 -11.52 1.39
C SER A 526 17.54 -10.90 0.32
N GLN A 527 17.11 -10.89 -0.95
CA GLN A 527 17.82 -10.22 -2.05
C GLN A 527 17.72 -8.69 -1.92
N ILE A 528 16.54 -8.15 -1.59
CA ILE A 528 16.35 -6.73 -1.29
C ILE A 528 17.26 -6.30 -0.14
N ASN A 529 17.28 -7.07 0.96
CA ASN A 529 18.16 -6.81 2.09
C ASN A 529 19.64 -6.82 1.68
N LYS A 530 20.04 -7.64 0.70
CA LYS A 530 21.42 -7.63 0.16
C LYS A 530 21.76 -6.33 -0.54
N LEU A 531 20.86 -5.88 -1.42
CA LEU A 531 21.07 -4.68 -2.23
C LEU A 531 21.22 -3.44 -1.35
N ARG A 532 20.46 -3.37 -0.25
CA ARG A 532 20.53 -2.31 0.76
C ARG A 532 21.94 -2.11 1.34
N PHE A 533 22.74 -3.17 1.49
CA PHE A 533 24.10 -3.09 2.05
C PHE A 533 25.21 -3.07 0.99
N SER A 534 24.86 -3.01 -0.29
CA SER A 534 25.84 -3.00 -1.38
C SER A 534 25.98 -1.60 -1.96
N GLU A 535 27.21 -1.11 -2.18
CA GLU A 535 27.50 0.23 -2.72
C GLU A 535 26.81 0.51 -4.08
N LYS A 536 26.45 -0.56 -4.83
CA LYS A 536 25.76 -0.45 -6.12
C LYS A 536 24.25 -0.72 -6.05
N GLY A 537 23.75 -1.30 -4.95
CA GLY A 537 22.41 -1.90 -4.93
C GLY A 537 21.27 -0.94 -4.66
N ASN A 538 21.48 0.09 -3.83
CA ASN A 538 20.54 1.21 -3.67
C ASN A 538 20.90 2.43 -4.53
N GLY A 539 22.00 2.37 -5.29
CA GLY A 539 22.42 3.42 -6.21
C GLY A 539 22.51 4.80 -5.52
N PRO A 540 21.94 5.86 -6.10
CA PRO A 540 21.94 7.19 -5.49
C PRO A 540 20.91 7.34 -4.34
N LEU A 541 20.02 6.37 -4.12
CA LEU A 541 18.90 6.52 -3.18
C LEU A 541 19.37 6.50 -1.72
N SER A 542 18.87 7.46 -0.94
CA SER A 542 19.08 7.46 0.50
C SER A 542 18.43 6.25 1.17
N TRP A 543 19.01 5.77 2.27
CA TRP A 543 18.44 4.69 3.07
C TRP A 543 16.98 4.95 3.48
N ARG A 544 16.67 6.21 3.81
CA ARG A 544 15.33 6.64 4.21
C ARG A 544 14.32 6.49 3.07
N PHE A 545 14.72 6.88 1.87
CA PHE A 545 13.84 6.72 0.72
C PHE A 545 13.66 5.24 0.35
N VAL A 546 14.72 4.43 0.43
CA VAL A 546 14.59 2.98 0.27
C VAL A 546 13.60 2.40 1.28
N ASP A 547 13.65 2.80 2.55
CA ASP A 547 12.67 2.33 3.54
C ASP A 547 11.23 2.80 3.23
N THR A 548 11.07 4.02 2.70
CA THR A 548 9.78 4.54 2.19
C THR A 548 9.26 3.69 1.02
N MET A 549 10.12 3.26 0.10
CA MET A 549 9.75 2.32 -0.97
C MET A 549 9.35 0.96 -0.40
N LEU A 550 10.06 0.45 0.61
CA LEU A 550 9.71 -0.82 1.25
C LEU A 550 8.43 -0.75 2.06
N ASN A 551 7.99 0.44 2.48
CA ASN A 551 6.65 0.62 3.03
C ASN A 551 5.54 0.32 2.01
N LEU A 552 5.77 0.48 0.71
CA LEU A 552 4.81 -0.03 -0.29
C LEU A 552 4.64 -1.55 -0.14
N VAL A 553 5.77 -2.26 -0.07
CA VAL A 553 5.79 -3.72 0.04
C VAL A 553 5.15 -4.19 1.35
N ARG A 554 5.49 -3.55 2.47
CA ARG A 554 4.87 -3.80 3.78
C ARG A 554 3.36 -3.52 3.77
N SER A 555 2.91 -2.52 3.01
CA SER A 555 1.48 -2.24 2.85
C SER A 555 0.78 -3.39 2.15
N GLY A 556 1.39 -3.94 1.09
CA GLY A 556 0.90 -5.15 0.43
C GLY A 556 0.81 -6.34 1.39
N HIS A 557 1.85 -6.58 2.19
CA HIS A 557 1.81 -7.62 3.24
C HIS A 557 0.68 -7.42 4.24
N CYS A 558 0.40 -6.19 4.66
CA CYS A 558 -0.65 -5.91 5.65
C CYS A 558 -2.05 -6.06 5.08
N LEU A 559 -2.28 -5.66 3.83
CA LEU A 559 -3.61 -5.57 3.23
C LEU A 559 -4.01 -6.82 2.45
N TYR A 560 -3.04 -7.61 1.99
CA TYR A 560 -3.29 -8.91 1.34
C TYR A 560 -2.92 -10.09 2.25
N ASN A 561 -2.72 -9.82 3.55
CA ASN A 561 -2.46 -10.88 4.52
C ASN A 561 -3.65 -11.85 4.58
N ALA A 562 -3.39 -13.09 5.00
CA ALA A 562 -4.41 -14.13 5.20
C ALA A 562 -5.22 -14.57 3.96
N GLY A 563 -4.86 -14.12 2.76
CA GLY A 563 -5.55 -14.53 1.53
C GLY A 563 -6.84 -13.74 1.25
N GLU A 564 -6.93 -12.51 1.77
CA GLU A 564 -8.07 -11.60 1.58
C GLU A 564 -7.66 -10.38 0.73
N ASP A 565 -8.58 -9.85 -0.08
CA ASP A 565 -8.37 -8.62 -0.85
C ASP A 565 -8.73 -7.38 -0.01
N GLY A 566 -7.77 -6.89 0.77
CA GLY A 566 -7.94 -5.70 1.61
C GLY A 566 -7.98 -4.37 0.86
N PHE A 567 -7.85 -4.36 -0.48
CA PHE A 567 -8.02 -3.14 -1.29
C PHE A 567 -9.43 -3.05 -1.88
N SER A 568 -9.86 -4.06 -2.65
CA SER A 568 -11.14 -4.04 -3.35
C SER A 568 -12.30 -4.37 -2.43
N VAL A 569 -12.09 -5.21 -1.40
CA VAL A 569 -13.12 -5.59 -0.44
C VAL A 569 -12.91 -4.77 0.84
N GLU A 570 -13.78 -3.78 1.07
CA GLU A 570 -13.84 -3.07 2.34
C GLU A 570 -14.51 -3.96 3.41
N ASP A 571 -13.86 -5.05 3.80
CA ASP A 571 -14.31 -6.02 4.79
C ASP A 571 -13.98 -5.60 6.23
N VAL A 572 -13.96 -6.56 7.15
CA VAL A 572 -13.69 -6.35 8.57
C VAL A 572 -12.29 -5.78 8.81
N VAL A 573 -11.24 -6.25 8.12
CA VAL A 573 -9.85 -5.84 8.40
C VAL A 573 -9.59 -4.43 7.90
N ALA A 574 -10.03 -4.13 6.68
CA ALA A 574 -9.97 -2.78 6.11
C ALA A 574 -10.77 -1.78 6.96
N LYS A 575 -11.97 -2.18 7.39
CA LYS A 575 -12.85 -1.37 8.26
C LYS A 575 -12.26 -1.14 9.65
N GLU A 576 -11.73 -2.17 10.28
CA GLU A 576 -11.10 -2.08 11.60
C GLU A 576 -9.88 -1.16 11.55
N SER A 577 -9.01 -1.32 10.55
CA SER A 577 -7.83 -0.47 10.37
C SER A 577 -8.22 0.99 10.14
N LEU A 578 -9.25 1.25 9.33
CA LEU A 578 -9.73 2.59 9.03
C LEU A 578 -10.36 3.26 10.26
N VAL A 579 -11.30 2.60 10.91
CA VAL A 579 -11.96 3.11 12.13
C VAL A 579 -10.92 3.38 13.21
N SER A 580 -9.99 2.44 13.38
CA SER A 580 -8.89 2.54 14.33
C SER A 580 -7.97 3.72 14.03
N LEU A 581 -7.53 3.93 12.79
CA LEU A 581 -6.50 4.92 12.49
C LEU A 581 -7.05 6.33 12.24
N LEU A 582 -8.25 6.43 11.66
CA LEU A 582 -8.78 7.68 11.12
C LEU A 582 -10.01 8.22 11.83
N VAL A 583 -10.74 7.39 12.57
CA VAL A 583 -12.03 7.80 13.16
C VAL A 583 -11.95 7.89 14.68
N GLU A 584 -11.54 6.82 15.36
CA GLU A 584 -11.55 6.74 16.82
C GLU A 584 -10.23 7.24 17.41
N PRO A 585 -10.22 8.30 18.24
CA PRO A 585 -9.02 8.70 18.96
C PRO A 585 -8.70 7.70 20.07
N ILE A 586 -7.44 7.70 20.54
CA ILE A 586 -7.04 6.98 21.75
C ILE A 586 -7.49 7.79 22.97
N PRO A 587 -8.16 7.18 23.96
CA PRO A 587 -8.44 7.85 25.23
C PRO A 587 -7.15 8.23 25.96
N LEU A 588 -6.99 9.51 26.31
CA LEU A 588 -5.84 10.02 27.06
C LEU A 588 -5.81 9.43 28.48
#